data_AF-A0A6G3WTU4-F1
#
_entry.id   AF-A0A6G3WTU4-F1
#
_cell.length_a   1.000
_cell.length_b   1.000
_cell.length_c   1.000
_cell.angle_alpha   90.00
_cell.angle_beta   90.00
_cell.angle_gamma   90.00
#
_symmetry.space_group_name_H-M   'P 1'
#
loop_
_entity.id
_entity.type
_entity.pdbx_description
1 polymer ?
#
loop_
_entity_poly.entity_id
_entity_poly.type
_entity_poly.pdbx_seq_one_letter_code
_entity_poly.pdbx_strand_id
1 'polypeptide(L)'
;ATETFLKDAATRDHLRATLFAPETVTTLGLESAGALVPGRARGVLYGGCVSLLAAGTGTPGGRTHARGGLLVIEDTGEEPYRLDGILTRLLRSGALDGVAGVACGSWQECGPYEKIRAVLADRLGPLGIPVVEELGFGHGPTALTIPLG
;
A
#
# COMPACT_ATOMS: atom_id res chain seq x y z
N ALA A 1 12.02 0.80 8.42
CA ALA A 1 11.81 2.21 8.00
C ALA A 1 12.94 3.15 8.45
N THR A 2 13.14 3.39 9.75
CA THR A 2 14.13 4.38 10.25
C THR A 2 15.58 4.06 9.86
N GLU A 3 15.97 2.79 9.92
CA GLU A 3 17.32 2.37 9.53
C GLU A 3 17.58 2.53 8.04
N THR A 4 16.61 2.14 7.19
CA THR A 4 16.63 2.34 5.74
C THR A 4 16.85 3.81 5.40
N PHE A 5 16.07 4.72 5.99
CA PHE A 5 16.18 6.16 5.78
C PHE A 5 17.58 6.73 6.12
N LEU A 6 18.18 6.25 7.22
CA LEU A 6 19.51 6.72 7.64
C LEU A 6 20.62 6.20 6.74
N LYS A 7 20.46 5.02 6.14
CA LYS A 7 21.51 4.36 5.35
C LYS A 7 21.38 4.60 3.85
N ASP A 8 20.19 4.82 3.33
CA ASP A 8 19.93 4.99 1.90
C ASP A 8 19.79 6.46 1.50
N ALA A 9 20.72 6.94 0.66
CA ALA A 9 20.66 8.29 0.13
C ALA A 9 19.48 8.48 -0.82
N ALA A 10 19.12 7.46 -1.61
CA ALA A 10 18.03 7.56 -2.58
C ALA A 10 16.67 7.80 -1.90
N THR A 11 16.40 7.09 -0.80
CA THR A 11 15.21 7.31 0.04
C THR A 11 15.15 8.75 0.59
N ARG A 12 16.28 9.31 1.06
CA ARG A 12 16.32 10.69 1.56
C ARG A 12 16.13 11.73 0.45
N ASP A 13 16.77 11.52 -0.69
CA ASP A 13 16.67 12.41 -1.85
C ASP A 13 15.25 12.38 -2.41
N HIS A 14 14.63 11.21 -2.48
CA HIS A 14 13.22 11.05 -2.87
C HIS A 14 12.29 11.79 -1.91
N LEU A 15 12.48 11.65 -0.59
CA LEU A 15 11.69 12.42 0.40
C LEU A 15 11.86 13.92 0.20
N ARG A 16 13.12 14.38 0.07
CA ARG A 16 13.43 15.79 -0.15
C ARG A 16 12.77 16.33 -1.42
N ALA A 17 12.88 15.60 -2.53
CA ALA A 17 12.26 15.97 -3.80
C ALA A 17 10.72 16.01 -3.67
N THR A 18 10.12 15.01 -3.03
CA THR A 18 8.67 14.95 -2.81
C THR A 18 8.16 16.16 -2.01
N LEU A 19 8.92 16.63 -1.02
CA LEU A 19 8.54 17.75 -0.16
C LEU A 19 8.83 19.13 -0.76
N PHE A 20 9.96 19.29 -1.46
CA PHE A 20 10.48 20.62 -1.86
C PHE A 20 10.51 20.86 -3.38
N ALA A 21 10.32 19.83 -4.19
CA ALA A 21 10.22 19.92 -5.65
C ALA A 21 9.22 18.87 -6.18
N PRO A 22 7.96 18.83 -5.68
CA PRO A 22 6.99 17.78 -5.99
C PRO A 22 6.70 17.63 -7.49
N GLU A 23 6.86 18.71 -8.27
CA GLU A 23 6.76 18.70 -9.73
C GLU A 23 7.78 17.78 -10.42
N THR A 24 8.86 17.41 -9.70
CA THR A 24 9.88 16.45 -10.18
C THR A 24 9.55 15.00 -9.84
N VAL A 25 8.54 14.75 -8.99
CA VAL A 25 8.14 13.42 -8.51
C VAL A 25 6.69 13.14 -8.92
N THR A 26 6.46 13.00 -10.23
CA THR A 26 5.13 12.76 -10.80
C THR A 26 4.81 11.28 -11.02
N THR A 27 5.78 10.39 -10.78
CA THR A 27 5.64 8.94 -11.00
C THR A 27 6.27 8.20 -9.83
N LEU A 28 5.51 7.26 -9.27
CA LEU A 28 5.92 6.42 -8.15
C LEU A 28 5.90 4.96 -8.60
N GLY A 29 6.91 4.20 -8.23
CA GLY A 29 7.03 2.79 -8.57
C GLY A 29 8.48 2.40 -8.82
N LEU A 30 8.85 1.20 -8.38
CA LEU A 30 10.09 0.54 -8.79
C LEU A 30 9.90 -0.18 -10.14
N GLU A 31 11.00 -0.54 -10.79
CA GLU A 31 10.98 -1.37 -12.00
C GLU A 31 10.36 -2.75 -11.76
N SER A 32 10.40 -3.25 -10.53
CA SER A 32 9.77 -4.50 -10.10
C SER A 32 8.24 -4.40 -9.96
N ALA A 33 7.66 -3.20 -10.05
CA ALA A 33 6.23 -3.04 -9.84
C ALA A 33 5.42 -3.77 -10.91
N GLY A 34 4.49 -4.61 -10.47
CA GLY A 34 3.65 -5.45 -11.32
C GLY A 34 2.18 -5.05 -11.28
N ALA A 35 1.43 -5.40 -12.32
CA ALA A 35 -0.03 -5.33 -12.29
C ALA A 35 -0.60 -6.66 -11.80
N LEU A 36 -1.15 -6.67 -10.58
CA LEU A 36 -1.90 -7.83 -10.07
C LEU A 36 -3.29 -7.88 -10.70
N VAL A 37 -3.95 -6.72 -10.80
CA VAL A 37 -5.17 -6.52 -11.59
C VAL A 37 -4.93 -5.31 -12.51
N PRO A 38 -4.90 -5.50 -13.84
CA PRO A 38 -4.60 -4.41 -14.76
C PRO A 38 -5.75 -3.41 -14.85
N GLY A 39 -5.42 -2.13 -15.07
CA GLY A 39 -6.41 -1.09 -15.33
C GLY A 39 -5.88 0.30 -15.04
N ARG A 40 -6.80 1.27 -14.95
CA ARG A 40 -6.48 2.68 -14.65
C ARG A 40 -7.47 3.21 -13.63
N ALA A 41 -6.95 3.87 -12.60
CA ALA A 41 -7.73 4.52 -11.56
C ALA A 41 -7.15 5.89 -11.25
N ARG A 42 -7.98 6.78 -10.70
CA ARG A 42 -7.58 8.11 -10.23
C ARG A 42 -8.33 8.40 -8.94
N GLY A 43 -7.63 8.97 -7.97
CA GLY A 43 -8.18 9.30 -6.68
C GLY A 43 -7.14 9.94 -5.77
N VAL A 44 -7.60 10.37 -4.60
CA VAL A 44 -6.73 10.80 -3.50
C VAL A 44 -6.06 9.56 -2.90
N LEU A 45 -4.75 9.63 -2.66
CA LEU A 45 -4.01 8.57 -1.99
C LEU A 45 -4.29 8.58 -0.49
N TYR A 46 -4.52 7.39 0.06
CA TYR A 46 -4.69 7.18 1.49
C TYR A 46 -4.25 5.77 1.87
N GLY A 47 -3.95 5.53 3.14
CA GLY A 47 -3.62 4.19 3.63
C GLY A 47 -2.35 4.18 4.49
N GLY A 48 -1.49 3.20 4.27
CA GLY A 48 -0.27 2.95 5.05
C GLY A 48 -0.20 1.49 5.51
N CYS A 49 0.22 1.27 6.75
CA CYS A 49 0.32 -0.07 7.34
C CYS A 49 -1.06 -0.73 7.47
N VAL A 50 -1.26 -1.88 6.82
CA VAL A 50 -2.59 -2.49 6.68
C VAL A 50 -3.13 -3.04 8.01
N SER A 51 -2.28 -3.54 8.89
CA SER A 51 -2.66 -3.96 10.24
C SER A 51 -3.19 -2.77 11.08
N LEU A 52 -2.58 -1.58 10.95
CA LEU A 52 -3.06 -0.36 11.60
C LEU A 52 -4.40 0.14 11.02
N LEU A 53 -4.58 0.06 9.70
CA LEU A 53 -5.87 0.35 9.06
C LEU A 53 -6.98 -0.55 9.60
N ALA A 54 -6.69 -1.85 9.73
CA ALA A 54 -7.64 -2.82 10.29
C ALA A 54 -7.88 -2.62 11.79
N ALA A 55 -6.88 -2.16 12.56
CA ALA A 55 -7.03 -1.82 13.97
C ALA A 55 -7.87 -0.56 14.19
N GLY A 56 -7.78 0.42 13.29
CA GLY A 56 -8.57 1.66 13.34
C GLY A 56 -10.02 1.48 12.89
N THR A 57 -10.37 0.36 12.26
CA THR A 57 -11.72 0.10 11.73
C THR A 57 -12.77 0.17 12.85
N GLY A 58 -13.80 1.00 12.65
CA GLY A 58 -14.89 1.19 13.63
C GLY A 58 -14.61 2.25 14.70
N THR A 59 -13.45 2.92 14.68
CA THR A 59 -13.16 4.04 15.57
C THR A 59 -13.55 5.38 14.93
N PRO A 60 -13.86 6.45 15.71
CA PRO A 60 -14.24 7.76 15.17
C PRO A 60 -13.17 8.40 14.27
N GLY A 61 -11.89 8.14 14.57
CA GLY A 61 -10.75 8.56 13.75
C GLY A 61 -10.37 7.56 12.65
N GLY A 62 -10.98 6.37 12.65
CA GLY A 62 -10.85 5.34 11.63
C GLY A 62 -11.64 5.69 10.38
N ARG A 63 -11.35 6.85 9.79
CA ARG A 63 -11.83 7.24 8.48
C ARG A 63 -10.67 7.19 7.52
N THR A 64 -10.85 6.42 6.46
CA THR A 64 -10.02 6.49 5.28
C THR A 64 -10.95 6.73 4.08
N HIS A 65 -10.50 7.54 3.12
CA HIS A 65 -11.34 8.01 2.02
C HIS A 65 -11.66 6.87 1.05
N ALA A 66 -12.65 6.04 1.39
CA ALA A 66 -12.96 4.84 0.61
C ALA A 66 -13.55 5.16 -0.76
N ARG A 67 -14.45 6.15 -0.88
CA ARG A 67 -15.11 6.44 -2.16
C ARG A 67 -14.23 7.25 -3.11
N GLY A 68 -13.80 6.61 -4.20
CA GLY A 68 -13.03 7.23 -5.27
C GLY A 68 -11.55 7.47 -4.93
N GLY A 69 -11.08 7.00 -3.78
CA GLY A 69 -9.69 7.10 -3.38
C GLY A 69 -8.83 5.93 -3.89
N LEU A 70 -7.51 6.11 -3.82
CA LEU A 70 -6.52 5.10 -4.11
C LEU A 70 -5.91 4.61 -2.79
N LEU A 71 -6.16 3.35 -2.45
CA LEU A 71 -5.66 2.76 -1.22
C LEU A 71 -4.21 2.30 -1.40
N VAL A 72 -3.30 2.78 -0.57
CA VAL A 72 -1.92 2.27 -0.47
C VAL A 72 -1.78 1.38 0.77
N ILE A 73 -1.29 0.16 0.61
CA ILE A 73 -1.09 -0.77 1.73
C ILE A 73 0.30 -1.39 1.71
N GLU A 74 0.87 -1.55 2.91
CA GLU A 74 2.10 -2.27 3.17
C GLU A 74 2.04 -2.88 4.57
N ASP A 75 2.95 -3.80 4.89
CA ASP A 75 3.16 -4.24 6.27
C ASP A 75 4.52 -4.91 6.44
N THR A 76 4.87 -5.20 7.70
CA THR A 76 6.08 -5.94 8.06
C THR A 76 5.78 -7.03 9.09
N GLY A 77 6.39 -8.20 8.92
CA GLY A 77 6.25 -9.31 9.85
C GLY A 77 4.85 -9.95 9.87
N GLU A 78 3.97 -9.66 8.91
CA GLU A 78 2.63 -10.25 8.84
C GLU A 78 2.63 -11.53 7.99
N GLU A 79 2.48 -12.68 8.64
CA GLU A 79 2.41 -13.97 7.94
C GLU A 79 1.16 -14.03 7.02
N PRO A 80 1.16 -14.83 5.94
CA PRO A 80 0.08 -14.80 4.94
C PRO A 80 -1.32 -15.04 5.52
N TYR A 81 -1.46 -15.89 6.54
CA TYR A 81 -2.76 -16.12 7.19
C TYR A 81 -3.23 -14.91 8.02
N ARG A 82 -2.31 -14.12 8.59
CA ARG A 82 -2.66 -12.88 9.31
C ARG A 82 -3.11 -11.82 8.33
N LEU A 83 -2.37 -11.65 7.24
CA LEU A 83 -2.75 -10.75 6.16
C LEU A 83 -4.14 -11.10 5.60
N ASP A 84 -4.43 -12.38 5.38
CA ASP A 84 -5.75 -12.86 4.95
C ASP A 84 -6.86 -12.42 5.91
N GLY A 85 -6.65 -12.61 7.22
CA GLY A 85 -7.60 -12.17 8.25
C GLY A 85 -7.78 -10.65 8.31
N ILE A 86 -6.70 -9.90 8.13
CA ILE A 86 -6.70 -8.42 8.08
C ILE A 86 -7.51 -7.92 6.89
N LEU A 87 -7.21 -8.41 5.68
CA LEU A 87 -7.92 -8.00 4.47
C LEU A 87 -9.39 -8.45 4.51
N THR A 88 -9.66 -9.65 5.03
CA THR A 88 -11.02 -10.13 5.25
C THR A 88 -11.81 -9.23 6.19
N ARG A 89 -11.18 -8.75 7.28
CA ARG A 89 -11.82 -7.77 8.18
C ARG A 89 -12.18 -6.49 7.46
N LEU A 90 -11.24 -5.91 6.70
CA LEU A 90 -11.44 -4.66 5.95
C LEU A 90 -12.55 -4.80 4.89
N LEU A 91 -12.60 -5.93 4.19
CA LEU A 91 -13.66 -6.24 3.24
C LEU A 91 -15.03 -6.34 3.94
N ARG A 92 -15.10 -7.12 5.03
CA ARG A 92 -16.36 -7.39 5.73
C ARG A 92 -16.90 -6.20 6.51
N SER A 93 -16.05 -5.23 6.88
CA SER A 93 -16.47 -3.99 7.53
C SER A 93 -16.95 -2.93 6.54
N GLY A 94 -16.83 -3.17 5.22
CA GLY A 94 -17.10 -2.16 4.19
C GLY A 94 -16.03 -1.08 4.11
N ALA A 95 -14.86 -1.25 4.76
CA ALA A 95 -13.78 -0.26 4.72
C ALA A 95 -13.19 -0.09 3.31
N LEU A 96 -13.37 -1.08 2.43
CA LEU A 96 -12.93 -1.04 1.04
C LEU A 96 -14.04 -0.63 0.05
N ASP A 97 -15.22 -0.23 0.55
CA ASP A 97 -16.34 0.11 -0.31
C ASP A 97 -16.09 1.40 -1.10
N GLY A 98 -16.07 1.27 -2.42
CA GLY A 98 -15.89 2.40 -3.34
C GLY A 98 -14.44 2.79 -3.61
N VAL A 99 -13.46 1.99 -3.14
CA VAL A 99 -12.04 2.17 -3.50
C VAL A 99 -11.91 2.14 -5.01
N ALA A 100 -11.17 3.08 -5.59
CA ALA A 100 -10.99 3.16 -7.05
C ALA A 100 -9.82 2.30 -7.54
N GLY A 101 -8.81 2.05 -6.69
CA GLY A 101 -7.66 1.20 -6.98
C GLY A 101 -6.82 0.96 -5.74
N VAL A 102 -5.97 -0.06 -5.77
CA VAL A 102 -5.09 -0.44 -4.67
C VAL A 102 -3.63 -0.47 -5.14
N ALA A 103 -2.73 0.03 -4.33
CA ALA A 103 -1.29 -0.03 -4.53
C ALA A 103 -0.64 -0.75 -3.34
N CYS A 104 -0.02 -1.89 -3.60
CA CYS A 104 0.67 -2.68 -2.60
C CYS A 104 2.17 -2.33 -2.60
N GLY A 105 2.68 -1.98 -1.43
CA GLY A 105 4.09 -1.70 -1.18
C GLY A 105 4.87 -2.97 -0.89
N SER A 106 5.79 -2.89 0.06
CA SER A 106 6.64 -3.98 0.51
C SER A 106 5.97 -4.85 1.57
N TRP A 107 6.36 -6.13 1.62
CA TRP A 107 5.89 -7.12 2.60
C TRP A 107 7.09 -7.75 3.31
N GLN A 108 7.86 -6.92 4.02
CA GLN A 108 9.13 -7.32 4.62
C GLN A 108 8.86 -8.30 5.78
N GLU A 109 9.65 -9.37 5.89
CA GLU A 109 9.48 -10.40 6.94
C GLU A 109 8.09 -11.08 6.98
N CYS A 110 7.28 -10.94 5.92
CA CYS A 110 5.95 -11.55 5.83
C CYS A 110 5.96 -13.01 5.31
N GLY A 111 7.15 -13.58 5.08
CA GLY A 111 7.33 -14.90 4.46
C GLY A 111 7.48 -14.84 2.94
N PRO A 112 7.37 -15.98 2.23
CA PRO A 112 7.53 -16.04 0.77
C PRO A 112 6.51 -15.16 0.05
N TYR A 113 6.96 -14.30 -0.85
CA TYR A 113 6.12 -13.31 -1.52
C TYR A 113 4.98 -13.95 -2.32
N GLU A 114 5.18 -15.12 -2.90
CA GLU A 114 4.20 -15.86 -3.68
C GLU A 114 2.96 -16.23 -2.86
N LYS A 115 3.13 -16.48 -1.56
CA LYS A 115 2.01 -16.72 -0.64
C LYS A 115 1.27 -15.42 -0.32
N ILE A 116 1.99 -14.32 -0.15
CA ILE A 116 1.40 -12.99 0.04
C ILE A 116 0.62 -12.57 -1.20
N ARG A 117 1.23 -12.69 -2.38
CA ARG A 117 0.62 -12.44 -3.68
C ARG A 117 -0.66 -13.24 -3.89
N ALA A 118 -0.68 -14.52 -3.50
CA ALA A 118 -1.88 -15.34 -3.57
C ALA A 118 -3.02 -14.78 -2.70
N VAL A 119 -2.71 -14.33 -1.47
CA VAL A 119 -3.69 -13.69 -0.58
C VAL A 119 -4.19 -12.36 -1.15
N LEU A 120 -3.29 -11.52 -1.66
CA LEU A 120 -3.65 -10.25 -2.31
C LEU A 120 -4.56 -10.50 -3.52
N ALA A 121 -4.24 -11.49 -4.35
CA ALA A 121 -5.05 -11.85 -5.52
C ALA A 121 -6.44 -12.35 -5.11
N ASP A 122 -6.53 -13.23 -4.10
CA ASP A 122 -7.80 -13.79 -3.62
C ASP A 122 -8.70 -12.73 -2.96
N ARG A 123 -8.12 -11.79 -2.22
CA ARG A 123 -8.89 -10.78 -1.46
C ARG A 123 -9.19 -9.52 -2.25
N LEU A 124 -8.26 -9.05 -3.08
CA LEU A 124 -8.41 -7.79 -3.82
C LEU A 124 -8.88 -8.01 -5.27
N GLY A 125 -8.55 -9.16 -5.88
CA GLY A 125 -8.98 -9.49 -7.24
C GLY A 125 -10.49 -9.39 -7.48
N PRO A 126 -11.33 -9.96 -6.60
CA PRO A 126 -12.79 -9.90 -6.74
C PRO A 126 -13.39 -8.49 -6.70
N LEU A 127 -12.65 -7.47 -6.24
CA LEU A 127 -13.12 -6.08 -6.24
C LEU A 127 -13.25 -5.49 -7.65
N GLY A 128 -12.60 -6.09 -8.66
CA GLY A 128 -12.68 -5.64 -10.05
C GLY A 128 -12.04 -4.27 -10.32
N ILE A 129 -11.22 -3.79 -9.39
CA ILE A 129 -10.48 -2.53 -9.48
C ILE A 129 -9.00 -2.77 -9.77
N PRO A 130 -8.26 -1.79 -10.34
CA PRO A 130 -6.84 -1.95 -10.59
C PRO A 130 -6.05 -2.16 -9.30
N VAL A 131 -5.11 -3.10 -9.33
CA VAL A 131 -4.22 -3.41 -8.20
C VAL A 131 -2.78 -3.49 -8.71
N VAL A 132 -1.92 -2.65 -8.17
CA VAL A 132 -0.47 -2.66 -8.42
C VAL A 132 0.23 -3.35 -7.26
N GLU A 133 1.23 -4.17 -7.56
CA GLU A 133 2.06 -4.89 -6.59
C GLU A 133 3.52 -4.45 -6.64
N GLU A 134 4.26 -4.68 -5.55
CA GLU A 134 5.69 -4.36 -5.40
C GLU A 134 6.06 -2.91 -5.76
N LEU A 135 5.22 -1.94 -5.40
CA LEU A 135 5.41 -0.53 -5.78
C LEU A 135 6.68 0.09 -5.14
N GLY A 136 7.18 -0.47 -4.05
CA GLY A 136 8.47 -0.06 -3.44
C GLY A 136 8.38 1.01 -2.35
N PHE A 137 7.25 1.09 -1.66
CA PHE A 137 7.14 1.85 -0.40
C PHE A 137 6.92 0.89 0.78
N GLY A 138 7.28 1.32 1.99
CA GLY A 138 7.12 0.53 3.22
C GLY A 138 8.45 0.19 3.90
N HIS A 139 8.57 -1.05 4.37
CA HIS A 139 9.68 -1.58 5.15
C HIS A 139 10.82 -2.23 4.34
N GLY A 140 10.77 -2.14 3.01
CA GLY A 140 11.81 -2.66 2.11
C GLY A 140 13.15 -1.89 2.15
N PRO A 141 14.13 -2.32 1.32
CA PRO A 141 15.45 -1.71 1.22
C PRO A 141 15.43 -0.29 0.62
N THR A 142 14.38 0.05 -0.12
CA THR A 142 14.08 1.41 -0.58
C THR A 142 12.68 1.77 -0.07
N ALA A 143 12.51 3.00 0.41
CA ALA A 143 11.21 3.48 0.90
C ALA A 143 10.78 4.72 0.11
N LEU A 144 10.08 4.50 -1.01
CA LEU A 144 9.46 5.61 -1.74
C LEU A 144 8.54 6.40 -0.82
N THR A 145 8.58 7.72 -0.93
CA THR A 145 7.69 8.61 -0.19
C THR A 145 6.35 8.67 -0.90
N ILE A 146 5.28 8.33 -0.18
CA ILE A 146 3.90 8.39 -0.69
C ILE A 146 3.21 9.63 -0.11
N PRO A 147 2.82 10.62 -0.93
CA PRO A 147 2.05 11.76 -0.45
C PRO A 147 0.58 11.34 -0.22
N LEU A 148 0.19 11.22 1.04
CA LEU A 148 -1.20 10.93 1.43
C LEU A 148 -1.99 12.24 1.57
N GLY A 149 -3.21 12.30 1.01
CA GLY A 149 -4.10 13.47 1.05
C GLY A 149 -4.14 14.27 -0.24
#